data_AF-A0A962WDM2-F1
#
_entry.id   AF-A0A962WDM2-F1
#
_cell.length_a   1.000
_cell.length_b   1.000
_cell.length_c   1.000
_cell.angle_alpha   90.00
_cell.angle_beta   90.00
_cell.angle_gamma   90.00
#
_symmetry.space_group_name_H-M   'P 1'
#
loop_
_entity.id
_entity.type
_entity.pdbx_description
1 polymer ?
#
loop_
_entity_poly.entity_id
_entity_poly.type
_entity_poly.pdbx_seq_one_letter_code
_entity_poly.pdbx_strand_id
1 'polypeptide(L)'
;MTKIEMTEAIITAKTASGLGWEQIAEQVGLAPVFLTSACLGMNSLKPEYADKVCAVLGLPAEVSTALQVFPHKTWDKLVPTDPVIYRWYEIVGVYG
;
A
#
# COMPACT_ATOMS: atom_id res chain seq x y z
N MET A 1 -4.98 3.19 -14.60
CA MET A 1 -5.77 2.79 -13.42
C MET A 1 -5.66 3.82 -12.31
N THR A 2 -6.70 3.92 -11.49
CA THR A 2 -6.74 4.73 -10.26
C THR A 2 -5.93 4.09 -9.14
N LYS A 3 -5.65 4.83 -8.06
CA LYS A 3 -4.99 4.26 -6.86
C LYS A 3 -5.81 3.16 -6.19
N ILE A 4 -7.14 3.22 -6.29
CA ILE A 4 -8.04 2.21 -5.73
C ILE A 4 -7.92 0.92 -6.53
N GLU A 5 -8.08 0.99 -7.85
CA GLU A 5 -7.91 -0.16 -8.77
C GLU A 5 -6.52 -0.80 -8.64
N MET A 6 -5.47 0.03 -8.52
CA MET A 6 -4.11 -0.43 -8.26
C MET A 6 -4.00 -1.21 -6.95
N THR A 7 -4.60 -0.69 -5.87
CA THR A 7 -4.59 -1.34 -4.55
C THR A 7 -5.32 -2.69 -4.61
N GLU A 8 -6.49 -2.73 -5.24
CA GLU A 8 -7.28 -3.96 -5.39
C GLU A 8 -6.48 -5.02 -6.17
N ALA A 9 -5.87 -4.65 -7.29
CA ALA A 9 -5.03 -5.56 -8.07
C ALA A 9 -3.85 -6.13 -7.26
N ILE A 10 -3.17 -5.27 -6.49
CA ILE A 10 -2.04 -5.68 -5.63
C ILE A 10 -2.53 -6.63 -4.52
N ILE A 11 -3.65 -6.33 -3.86
CA ILE A 11 -4.19 -7.16 -2.79
C ILE A 11 -4.64 -8.53 -3.31
N THR A 12 -5.28 -8.58 -4.47
CA THR A 12 -5.66 -9.83 -5.13
C THR A 12 -4.43 -10.68 -5.47
N ALA A 13 -3.41 -10.09 -6.11
CA ALA A 13 -2.18 -10.80 -6.46
C ALA A 13 -1.40 -11.27 -5.23
N LYS A 14 -1.27 -10.41 -4.21
CA LYS A 14 -0.66 -10.77 -2.92
C LYS A 14 -1.38 -11.96 -2.29
N THR A 15 -2.71 -11.94 -2.24
CA THR A 15 -3.51 -13.02 -1.67
C THR A 15 -3.32 -14.33 -2.44
N ALA A 16 -3.32 -14.28 -3.77
CA ALA A 16 -3.09 -15.44 -4.62
C ALA A 16 -1.66 -16.02 -4.49
N SER A 17 -0.66 -15.15 -4.27
CA SER A 17 0.74 -15.56 -4.08
C SER A 17 1.02 -16.22 -2.73
N GLY A 18 0.17 -15.97 -1.72
CA GLY A 18 0.42 -16.40 -0.32
C GLY A 18 1.53 -15.63 0.40
N LEU A 19 2.11 -14.58 -0.21
CA LEU A 19 3.20 -13.81 0.38
C LEU A 19 2.72 -12.83 1.46
N GLY A 20 3.52 -12.70 2.52
CA GLY A 20 3.42 -11.64 3.54
C GLY A 20 4.00 -10.31 3.05
N TRP A 21 3.65 -9.20 3.71
CA TRP A 21 4.19 -7.88 3.34
C TRP A 21 5.69 -7.79 3.58
N GLU A 22 6.19 -8.45 4.62
CA GLU A 22 7.59 -8.56 4.99
C GLU A 22 8.40 -9.22 3.88
N GLN A 23 7.90 -10.33 3.33
CA GLN A 23 8.56 -11.07 2.25
C GLN A 23 8.61 -10.26 0.96
N ILE A 24 7.53 -9.55 0.62
CA ILE A 24 7.50 -8.67 -0.56
C ILE A 24 8.49 -7.51 -0.35
N ALA A 25 8.50 -6.92 0.85
CA ALA A 25 9.40 -5.81 1.19
C ALA A 25 10.87 -6.20 1.11
N GLU A 26 11.23 -7.39 1.59
CA GLU A 26 12.58 -7.95 1.49
C GLU A 26 13.02 -8.10 0.02
N GLN A 27 12.16 -8.68 -0.84
CA GLN A 27 12.48 -8.86 -2.26
C GLN A 27 12.57 -7.53 -3.02
N VAL A 28 11.74 -6.55 -2.67
CA VAL A 28 11.75 -5.22 -3.30
C VAL A 28 12.93 -4.37 -2.79
N GLY A 29 13.36 -4.59 -1.55
CA GLY A 29 14.43 -3.83 -0.88
C GLY A 29 13.93 -2.56 -0.20
N LEU A 30 12.71 -2.59 0.37
CA LEU A 30 12.10 -1.46 1.09
C LEU A 30 11.68 -1.86 2.50
N ALA A 31 11.46 -0.87 3.37
CA ALA A 31 10.86 -1.11 4.68
C ALA A 31 9.41 -1.59 4.51
N PRO A 32 8.96 -2.61 5.28
CA PRO A 32 7.65 -3.24 5.09
C PRO A 32 6.49 -2.27 5.32
N VAL A 33 6.60 -1.35 6.28
CA VAL A 33 5.58 -0.32 6.54
C VAL A 33 5.44 0.64 5.36
N PHE A 34 6.57 1.09 4.80
CA PHE A 34 6.56 2.01 3.66
C PHE A 34 6.03 1.33 2.39
N LEU A 35 6.48 0.10 2.12
CA LEU A 35 5.99 -0.69 0.98
C LEU A 35 4.47 -0.90 1.09
N THR A 36 4.00 -1.42 2.23
CA THR A 36 2.57 -1.65 2.46
C THR A 36 1.77 -0.38 2.25
N SER A 37 2.25 0.75 2.76
CA SER A 37 1.59 2.05 2.58
C SER A 37 1.50 2.47 1.11
N ALA A 38 2.54 2.26 0.32
CA ALA A 38 2.51 2.56 -1.12
C ALA A 38 1.55 1.63 -1.89
N CYS A 39 1.57 0.34 -1.57
CA CYS A 39 0.66 -0.67 -2.14
C CYS A 39 -0.82 -0.43 -1.77
N LEU A 40 -1.08 0.19 -0.62
CA LEU A 40 -2.41 0.67 -0.20
C LEU A 40 -2.75 2.07 -0.72
N GLY A 41 -1.95 2.61 -1.66
CA GLY A 41 -2.22 3.88 -2.31
C GLY A 41 -1.95 5.12 -1.45
N MET A 42 -1.26 4.99 -0.32
CA MET A 42 -0.97 6.10 0.61
C MET A 42 0.43 6.70 0.43
N ASN A 43 1.26 6.11 -0.43
CA ASN A 43 2.55 6.66 -0.88
C ASN A 43 2.82 6.34 -2.36
N SER A 44 3.86 6.95 -2.92
CA SER A 44 4.39 6.63 -4.25
C SER A 44 5.77 5.97 -4.14
N LEU A 45 6.12 5.20 -5.17
CA LEU A 45 7.40 4.53 -5.30
C LEU A 45 8.23 5.14 -6.44
N LYS A 46 9.56 5.05 -6.33
CA LYS A 46 10.43 5.28 -7.50
C LYS A 46 10.24 4.13 -8.52
N PRO A 47 10.53 4.37 -9.81
CA PRO A 47 10.34 3.36 -10.87
C PRO A 47 10.99 2.01 -10.51
N GLU A 48 12.23 2.05 -10.04
CA GLU A 48 13.00 0.85 -9.66
C GLU A 48 12.30 -0.07 -8.63
N TYR A 49 11.53 0.49 -7.70
CA TYR A 49 10.80 -0.29 -6.70
C TYR A 49 9.40 -0.67 -7.18
N ALA A 50 8.74 0.21 -7.94
CA ALA A 50 7.43 -0.07 -8.52
C ALA A 50 7.48 -1.27 -9.48
N ASP A 51 8.53 -1.33 -10.31
CA ASP A 51 8.76 -2.43 -11.25
C ASP A 51 9.05 -3.74 -10.51
N LYS A 52 9.84 -3.69 -9.42
CA LYS A 52 10.09 -4.86 -8.56
C LYS A 52 8.81 -5.39 -7.91
N VAL A 53 7.93 -4.52 -7.42
CA VAL A 53 6.62 -4.94 -6.87
C VAL A 53 5.82 -5.69 -7.92
N CYS A 54 5.78 -5.17 -9.15
CA CYS A 54 5.06 -5.82 -10.24
C CYS A 54 5.70 -7.17 -10.61
N ALA A 55 7.03 -7.27 -10.61
CA ALA A 55 7.73 -8.52 -10.87
C ALA A 55 7.46 -9.59 -9.79
N VAL A 56 7.51 -9.21 -8.51
CA VAL A 56 7.27 -10.13 -7.38
C VAL A 56 5.84 -10.65 -7.39
N LEU A 57 4.86 -9.81 -7.75
CA LEU A 57 3.44 -10.15 -7.73
C LEU A 57 2.87 -10.56 -9.09
N GLY A 58 3.68 -10.59 -10.15
CA GLY A 58 3.23 -10.92 -11.50
C GLY A 58 2.18 -9.95 -12.08
N LEU A 59 2.29 -8.66 -11.75
CA LEU A 59 1.33 -7.62 -12.13
C LEU A 59 1.71 -6.94 -13.46
N PRO A 60 0.73 -6.41 -14.21
CA PRO A 60 1.00 -5.70 -15.46
C PRO A 60 1.67 -4.33 -15.21
N ALA A 61 2.38 -3.84 -16.23
CA ALA A 61 3.19 -2.61 -16.15
C ALA A 61 2.38 -1.35 -15.77
N GLU A 62 1.07 -1.34 -16.06
CA GLU A 62 0.18 -0.25 -15.65
C GLU A 62 0.08 -0.05 -14.13
N VAL A 63 0.28 -1.11 -13.34
CA VAL A 63 0.33 -1.03 -11.87
C VAL A 63 1.61 -0.30 -11.44
N SER A 64 2.74 -0.55 -12.09
CA SER A 64 4.00 0.17 -11.81
C SER A 64 3.82 1.66 -12.06
N THR A 65 3.24 2.04 -13.20
CA THR A 65 2.92 3.44 -13.51
C THR A 65 2.03 4.06 -12.43
N ALA A 66 1.00 3.34 -11.97
CA ALA A 66 0.12 3.82 -10.90
C ALA A 66 0.82 3.93 -9.53
N LEU A 67 1.74 3.03 -9.20
CA LEU A 67 2.55 3.08 -7.97
C LEU A 67 3.45 4.32 -7.93
N GLN A 68 3.89 4.82 -9.08
CA GLN A 68 4.74 6.01 -9.20
C GLN A 68 3.97 7.34 -9.03
N VAL A 69 2.66 7.35 -9.31
CA VAL A 69 1.81 8.54 -9.16
C VAL A 69 1.66 8.94 -7.69
N PHE A 70 1.76 10.22 -7.38
CA PHE A 70 1.53 10.73 -6.02
C PHE A 70 0.05 10.58 -5.61
N PRO A 71 -0.24 10.04 -4.42
CA PRO A 71 -1.61 9.92 -3.97
C PRO A 71 -2.13 11.21 -3.34
N HIS A 72 -3.45 11.42 -3.47
CA HIS A 72 -4.17 12.35 -2.61
C HIS A 72 -4.52 11.64 -1.30
N LYS A 73 -3.94 12.07 -0.19
CA LYS A 73 -4.08 11.39 1.12
C LYS A 73 -5.38 11.81 1.82
N THR A 74 -6.49 11.33 1.30
CA THR A 74 -7.84 11.56 1.86
C THR A 74 -8.51 10.28 2.27
N TRP A 75 -9.46 10.42 3.19
CA TRP A 75 -10.32 9.35 3.64
C TRP A 75 -11.73 9.90 3.89
N ASP A 76 -12.75 9.06 3.72
CA ASP A 76 -14.15 9.51 3.73
C ASP A 76 -14.70 9.78 5.13
N LYS A 77 -14.16 9.09 6.15
CA LYS A 77 -14.70 9.13 7.52
C LYS A 77 -13.81 9.94 8.46
N LEU A 78 -14.35 11.01 9.03
CA LEU A 78 -13.66 11.81 10.07
C LEU A 78 -13.22 10.98 11.28
N VAL A 79 -14.02 9.99 11.70
CA VAL A 79 -13.69 9.07 12.81
C VAL A 79 -13.58 7.64 12.29
N PRO A 80 -12.45 6.94 12.50
CA PRO A 80 -12.29 5.55 12.09
C PRO A 80 -13.29 4.63 12.79
N THR A 81 -13.85 3.66 12.07
CA THR A 81 -14.76 2.65 12.65
C THR A 81 -14.10 1.29 12.85
N ASP A 82 -12.94 1.06 12.22
CA ASP A 82 -12.15 -0.14 12.46
C ASP A 82 -11.55 -0.07 13.88
N PRO A 83 -11.72 -1.09 14.74
CA PRO A 83 -11.24 -1.05 16.12
C PRO A 83 -9.72 -0.87 16.26
N VAL A 84 -8.93 -1.44 15.35
CA VAL A 84 -7.46 -1.32 15.41
C VAL A 84 -7.04 0.10 15.07
N ILE A 85 -7.60 0.67 13.99
CA ILE A 85 -7.31 2.04 13.58
C ILE A 85 -7.86 3.05 14.60
N TYR A 86 -9.03 2.80 15.18
CA TYR A 86 -9.65 3.69 16.17
C TYR A 86 -8.78 3.89 17.41
N ARG A 87 -8.02 2.88 17.85
CA ARG A 87 -7.11 3.02 19.00
C ARG A 87 -6.01 4.05 18.74
N TRP A 88 -5.52 4.17 17.50
CA TRP A 88 -4.55 5.21 17.14
C TRP A 88 -5.18 6.60 17.19
N TYR A 89 -6.44 6.73 16.74
CA TYR A 89 -7.20 7.97 16.87
C TYR A 89 -7.43 8.35 18.35
N GLU A 90 -7.78 7.38 19.20
CA GLU A 90 -7.98 7.57 20.64
C GLU A 90 -6.72 8.00 21.38
N ILE A 91 -5.54 7.46 21.01
CA ILE A 91 -4.25 7.89 21.58
C ILE A 91 -4.05 9.40 21.37
N VAL A 92 -4.34 9.92 20.17
CA VAL A 92 -4.26 11.37 19.90
C VAL A 92 -5.35 12.12 20.67
N GLY A 93 -6.55 11.57 20.81
CA GLY A 93 -7.62 12.19 21.60
C GLY A 93 -7.31 12.33 23.10
N VAL A 94 -6.52 11.42 23.68
CA VAL A 94 -6.14 11.43 25.11
C VAL A 94 -4.83 12.17 25.35
N TYR A 95 -3.85 12.04 24.45
CA TYR A 95 -2.47 12.50 24.65
C TYR A 95 -1.98 13.54 23.63
N GLY A 96 -2.81 13.97 22.70
CA GLY A 96 -2.47 14.92 21.63
C GLY A 96 -2.47 16.39 22.04
#